data_AF-A0A8H4UFI3-F1
#
_entry.id   AF-A0A8H4UFI3-F1
#
_cell.length_a   1.000
_cell.length_b   1.000
_cell.length_c   1.000
_cell.angle_alpha   90.00
_cell.angle_beta   90.00
_cell.angle_gamma   90.00
#
_symmetry.space_group_name_H-M   'P 1'
#
loop_
_entity.id
_entity.type
_entity.pdbx_description
1 polymer ?
#
loop_
_entity_poly.entity_id
_entity_poly.type
_entity_poly.pdbx_seq_one_letter_code
_entity_poly.pdbx_strand_id
1 'polypeptide(L)'
;MYPHERVLGAYQTGIHRPSQISRPSTAQSASGRVTRQGAGVSNNNDIISSYHESDSGLVDLVPQARGQNDNTQVPGDENRLDSARMESLLRTQEERMNSFLHEARSRDEAQKFCIQQVLEHGISRVVTTIKDGVNHIFGHPPTHQVVQLQGQVHHLYQEKMRLESQTQHLLADNGTMQKQLKETKDKLTKALAERDEQRRLDDGATLADSAKATDDVVQSMWKQLNYNICSLAKLLAKYSHTRPADEITKERLRSIVSGWSRLLGDEDFRDFVIQSYLWILVDEQVFDGECGVWGGDHGHHLKSMREAIIGFTPATGTPGATTPSLRHAARWFAQGSAFLEHFLGNDKKAFRDLVTTEARRLKSFCLVSENSADQADKSIREELKTILELALKLDRMFMGSKALFVVRWPADTHNPTKPLHFNKNMMEALAWDKDLSHQSQVRFAVSPAL
;
A
#
# COMPACT_ATOMS: atom_id res chain seq x y z
N MET A 1 52.63 -37.20 -8.21
CA MET A 1 53.69 -36.78 -7.26
C MET A 1 54.98 -36.59 -8.04
N TYR A 2 55.18 -35.40 -8.59
CA TYR A 2 56.43 -34.75 -8.99
C TYR A 2 56.09 -33.26 -9.22
N PRO A 3 56.97 -32.30 -8.86
CA PRO A 3 56.59 -30.91 -8.65
C PRO A 3 56.88 -30.05 -9.87
N HIS A 4 55.96 -29.13 -10.19
CA HIS A 4 56.21 -28.07 -11.17
C HIS A 4 56.80 -26.82 -10.51
N GLU A 5 57.70 -26.23 -11.27
CA GLU A 5 58.68 -25.21 -10.91
C GLU A 5 58.07 -23.85 -10.59
N ARG A 6 58.79 -23.13 -9.72
CA ARG A 6 58.68 -21.70 -9.52
C ARG A 6 59.22 -20.98 -10.76
N VAL A 7 58.47 -19.99 -11.26
CA VAL A 7 59.03 -18.92 -12.09
C VAL A 7 58.78 -17.58 -11.39
N LEU A 8 59.90 -16.95 -11.01
CA LEU A 8 60.00 -15.56 -10.60
C LEU A 8 60.15 -14.70 -11.87
N GLY A 9 59.40 -13.60 -11.93
CA GLY A 9 59.54 -12.58 -12.97
C GLY A 9 59.01 -11.25 -12.45
N ALA A 10 59.93 -10.41 -12.00
CA ALA A 10 59.68 -9.07 -11.50
C ALA A 10 59.43 -8.09 -12.66
N TYR A 11 58.47 -7.17 -12.51
CA TYR A 11 58.54 -5.83 -13.11
C TYR A 11 57.97 -4.79 -12.14
N GLN A 12 58.84 -3.85 -11.79
CA GLN A 12 58.59 -2.58 -11.12
C GLN A 12 58.09 -1.54 -12.14
N THR A 13 57.18 -0.65 -11.71
CA THR A 13 56.83 0.70 -12.21
C THR A 13 55.31 0.89 -12.11
N GLY A 14 54.72 2.02 -11.72
CA GLY A 14 55.18 3.24 -11.08
C GLY A 14 53.93 3.87 -10.47
N ILE A 15 54.06 4.45 -9.28
CA ILE A 15 52.96 5.08 -8.55
C ILE A 15 52.76 6.48 -9.13
N HIS A 16 51.66 6.69 -9.86
CA HIS A 16 51.15 8.03 -10.20
C HIS A 16 49.93 8.34 -9.32
N ARG A 17 50.10 9.33 -8.44
CA ARG A 17 49.01 10.05 -7.74
C ARG A 17 48.18 10.82 -8.77
N PRO A 18 46.84 10.81 -8.67
CA PRO A 18 46.01 11.88 -9.20
C PRO A 18 45.65 12.88 -8.09
N SER A 19 45.85 14.13 -8.45
CA SER A 19 45.60 15.35 -7.68
C SER A 19 44.12 15.54 -7.35
N GLN A 20 43.88 16.08 -6.16
CA GLN A 20 42.58 16.60 -5.71
C GLN A 20 42.20 17.83 -6.53
N ILE A 21 40.96 17.89 -7.02
CA ILE A 21 40.34 19.11 -7.55
C ILE A 21 39.17 19.49 -6.64
N SER A 22 39.30 20.69 -6.10
CA SER A 22 38.44 21.37 -5.13
C SER A 22 37.08 21.78 -5.70
N ARG A 23 36.07 21.73 -4.84
CA ARG A 23 34.77 22.42 -5.01
C ARG A 23 34.91 23.91 -4.67
N PRO A 24 34.26 24.83 -5.40
CA PRO A 24 34.07 26.20 -4.93
C PRO A 24 32.80 26.35 -4.08
N SER A 25 32.97 27.12 -3.01
CA SER A 25 32.01 27.62 -2.04
C SER A 25 31.81 29.12 -2.30
N THR A 26 30.55 29.60 -2.25
CA THR A 26 30.15 31.02 -2.12
C THR A 26 28.62 31.02 -2.00
N ALA A 27 27.94 31.86 -1.22
CA ALA A 27 28.29 32.80 -0.17
C ALA A 27 27.01 33.14 0.60
N GLN A 28 27.16 33.45 1.89
CA GLN A 28 26.18 34.14 2.71
C GLN A 28 26.06 35.60 2.27
N SER A 29 24.87 36.19 2.43
CA SER A 29 24.75 37.64 2.61
C SER A 29 23.60 37.94 3.57
N ALA A 30 23.81 38.98 4.36
CA ALA A 30 23.15 39.27 5.61
C ALA A 30 22.25 40.52 5.53
N SER A 31 21.43 40.65 6.57
CA SER A 31 21.00 41.91 7.21
C SER A 31 19.75 42.63 6.67
N GLY A 32 18.89 43.02 7.60
CA GLY A 32 17.77 43.93 7.34
C GLY A 32 16.70 43.96 8.43
N ARG A 33 17.03 44.50 9.61
CA ARG A 33 16.13 44.72 10.75
C ARG A 33 15.41 46.07 10.59
N VAL A 34 14.07 46.12 10.65
CA VAL A 34 13.30 47.37 10.87
C VAL A 34 12.11 47.10 11.81
N THR A 35 12.08 47.87 12.90
CA THR A 35 11.02 48.03 13.91
C THR A 35 9.85 48.89 13.41
N ARG A 36 8.60 48.54 13.78
CA ARG A 36 7.57 49.54 14.14
C ARG A 36 6.40 48.96 14.94
N GLN A 37 5.93 49.79 15.87
CA GLN A 37 4.88 49.63 16.88
C GLN A 37 3.47 49.95 16.37
N GLY A 38 2.45 49.52 17.14
CA GLY A 38 1.07 50.05 17.17
C GLY A 38 0.05 48.90 17.34
N ALA A 39 -0.48 48.55 18.52
CA ALA A 39 -1.37 49.25 19.47
C ALA A 39 -2.86 49.32 19.04
N GLY A 40 -3.76 48.82 19.92
CA GLY A 40 -5.24 48.94 19.92
C GLY A 40 -5.93 47.58 19.73
N VAL A 41 -6.51 46.86 20.70
CA VAL A 41 -7.47 47.10 21.81
C VAL A 41 -8.93 47.30 21.39
N SER A 42 -9.79 46.48 22.01
CA SER A 42 -11.25 46.57 22.23
C SER A 42 -12.13 45.73 21.27
N ASN A 43 -12.67 44.56 21.67
CA ASN A 43 -13.77 44.22 22.62
C ASN A 43 -15.20 44.37 22.08
N ASN A 44 -15.89 43.22 22.16
CA ASN A 44 -17.27 42.96 22.63
C ASN A 44 -18.51 43.20 21.76
N ASN A 45 -19.22 42.06 21.60
CA ASN A 45 -20.63 41.78 21.90
C ASN A 45 -21.78 42.34 21.03
N ASP A 46 -22.58 41.39 20.52
CA ASP A 46 -24.02 41.17 20.78
C ASP A 46 -24.69 40.57 19.52
N ILE A 47 -25.10 39.30 19.54
CA ILE A 47 -26.48 38.82 19.80
C ILE A 47 -27.55 39.64 19.05
N ILE A 48 -28.18 39.03 18.03
CA ILE A 48 -29.64 38.88 17.90
C ILE A 48 -29.98 37.92 16.73
N SER A 49 -30.97 37.09 17.03
CA SER A 49 -31.70 36.10 16.24
C SER A 49 -32.47 36.67 15.04
N SER A 50 -32.53 35.94 13.93
CA SER A 50 -33.79 35.71 13.19
C SER A 50 -33.65 34.65 12.09
N TYR A 51 -34.60 33.72 12.09
CA TYR A 51 -34.91 32.78 11.02
C TYR A 51 -35.36 33.50 9.74
N HIS A 52 -34.91 33.04 8.57
CA HIS A 52 -35.75 32.98 7.37
C HIS A 52 -35.20 31.94 6.36
N GLU A 53 -36.12 31.09 5.91
CA GLU A 53 -35.98 30.04 4.90
C GLU A 53 -35.91 30.60 3.47
N SER A 54 -35.23 29.81 2.62
CA SER A 54 -35.39 29.66 1.17
C SER A 54 -34.98 30.83 0.26
N ASP A 55 -33.92 30.63 -0.53
CA ASP A 55 -34.12 30.47 -1.99
C ASP A 55 -32.89 29.86 -2.69
N SER A 56 -33.20 29.21 -3.81
CA SER A 56 -32.30 28.49 -4.70
C SER A 56 -31.56 29.45 -5.64
N GLY A 57 -30.29 29.16 -5.96
CA GLY A 57 -29.62 29.81 -7.07
C GLY A 57 -28.09 29.77 -6.98
N LEU A 58 -27.48 28.63 -7.34
CA LEU A 58 -26.05 28.62 -7.64
C LEU A 58 -25.87 28.90 -9.14
N VAL A 59 -25.51 30.15 -9.42
CA VAL A 59 -25.00 30.62 -10.71
C VAL A 59 -23.52 30.26 -10.80
N ASP A 60 -23.16 29.74 -11.96
CA ASP A 60 -21.82 29.44 -12.44
C ASP A 60 -21.00 30.74 -12.57
N LEU A 61 -19.91 30.87 -11.81
CA LEU A 61 -18.89 31.90 -12.03
C LEU A 61 -17.50 31.36 -11.66
N VAL A 62 -16.78 30.96 -12.70
CA VAL A 62 -15.32 30.90 -12.71
C VAL A 62 -14.76 32.32 -12.55
N PRO A 63 -13.66 32.49 -11.80
CA PRO A 63 -12.62 33.38 -12.30
C PRO A 63 -11.21 32.78 -12.25
N GLN A 64 -10.48 33.14 -13.30
CA GLN A 64 -9.12 32.76 -13.62
C GLN A 64 -8.12 33.75 -12.98
N ALA A 65 -7.01 33.18 -12.49
CA ALA A 65 -5.63 33.69 -12.50
C ALA A 65 -5.05 34.64 -11.43
N ARG A 66 -3.85 34.20 -11.00
CA ARG A 66 -2.58 34.89 -10.66
C ARG A 66 -2.30 35.30 -9.21
N GLY A 67 -1.26 34.65 -8.65
CA GLY A 67 0.01 35.33 -8.37
C GLY A 67 0.46 35.47 -6.92
N GLN A 68 1.36 34.57 -6.50
CA GLN A 68 2.47 34.73 -5.53
C GLN A 68 2.21 35.26 -4.10
N ASN A 69 2.56 34.44 -3.10
CA ASN A 69 3.60 34.78 -2.12
C ASN A 69 4.05 33.57 -1.28
N ASP A 70 5.36 33.49 -1.06
CA ASP A 70 6.06 32.76 0.02
C ASP A 70 5.44 33.13 1.40
N ASN A 71 5.46 32.35 2.48
CA ASN A 71 6.51 31.47 2.98
C ASN A 71 5.99 30.62 4.17
N THR A 72 6.66 29.48 4.38
CA THR A 72 6.84 28.78 5.67
C THR A 72 5.63 28.13 6.36
N GLN A 73 5.36 26.86 6.01
CA GLN A 73 4.71 25.90 6.91
C GLN A 73 5.58 24.66 7.08
N VAL A 74 5.86 24.35 8.34
CA VAL A 74 6.49 23.13 8.84
C VAL A 74 5.62 21.93 8.46
N PRO A 75 6.10 20.95 7.66
CA PRO A 75 5.32 19.77 7.34
C PRO A 75 5.60 18.68 8.37
N GLY A 76 4.82 18.66 9.44
CA GLY A 76 5.00 17.66 10.48
C GLY A 76 3.93 17.73 11.53
N ASP A 77 2.68 17.36 11.19
CA ASP A 77 1.76 16.66 12.12
C ASP A 77 0.37 16.37 11.53
N GLU A 78 -0.03 16.98 10.41
CA GLU A 78 -1.43 16.93 9.95
C GLU A 78 -1.92 15.51 9.56
N ASN A 79 -1.12 14.69 8.88
CA ASN A 79 -1.56 13.35 8.46
C ASN A 79 -1.65 12.32 9.61
N ARG A 80 -0.96 12.57 10.74
CA ARG A 80 -1.01 11.69 11.93
C ARG A 80 -2.15 12.10 12.86
N LEU A 81 -2.42 13.39 12.94
CA LEU A 81 -3.62 13.94 13.56
C LEU A 81 -4.88 13.47 12.86
N ASP A 82 -4.89 13.28 11.54
CA ASP A 82 -6.09 12.86 10.82
C ASP A 82 -6.44 11.37 10.97
N SER A 83 -5.48 10.45 10.99
CA SER A 83 -5.77 9.03 11.21
C SER A 83 -6.11 8.73 12.67
N ALA A 84 -5.41 9.35 13.63
CA ALA A 84 -5.74 9.23 15.05
C ALA A 84 -7.03 9.99 15.39
N ARG A 85 -7.31 11.14 14.73
CA ARG A 85 -8.64 11.76 14.78
C ARG A 85 -9.67 10.80 14.25
N MET A 86 -9.46 10.20 13.08
CA MET A 86 -10.44 9.32 12.45
C MET A 86 -10.75 8.12 13.35
N GLU A 87 -9.76 7.44 13.90
CA GLU A 87 -9.99 6.33 14.85
C GLU A 87 -10.64 6.81 16.15
N SER A 88 -10.22 7.96 16.70
CA SER A 88 -10.87 8.53 17.90
C SER A 88 -12.31 8.95 17.62
N LEU A 89 -12.61 9.44 16.41
CA LEU A 89 -13.92 9.89 15.97
C LEU A 89 -14.81 8.68 15.70
N LEU A 90 -14.27 7.60 15.14
CA LEU A 90 -14.95 6.32 15.00
C LEU A 90 -15.27 5.69 16.36
N ARG A 91 -14.31 5.65 17.31
CA ARG A 91 -14.58 5.20 18.69
C ARG A 91 -15.60 6.07 19.39
N THR A 92 -15.48 7.40 19.26
CA THR A 92 -16.44 8.34 19.85
C THR A 92 -17.83 8.16 19.23
N GLN A 93 -17.94 7.85 17.93
CA GLN A 93 -19.22 7.55 17.30
C GLN A 93 -19.77 6.19 17.73
N GLU A 94 -18.94 5.17 17.89
CA GLU A 94 -19.34 3.85 18.38
C GLU A 94 -19.82 3.92 19.83
N GLU A 95 -19.11 4.64 20.70
CA GLU A 95 -19.51 4.90 22.09
C GLU A 95 -20.79 5.72 22.16
N ARG A 96 -20.95 6.76 21.33
CA ARG A 96 -22.20 7.53 21.23
C ARG A 96 -23.35 6.68 20.72
N MET A 97 -23.10 5.78 19.77
CA MET A 97 -24.11 4.86 19.23
C MET A 97 -24.54 3.84 20.29
N ASN A 98 -23.59 3.24 21.01
CA ASN A 98 -23.87 2.31 22.09
C ASN A 98 -24.60 2.99 23.26
N SER A 99 -24.19 4.22 23.60
CA SER A 99 -24.87 5.05 24.60
C SER A 99 -26.29 5.39 24.17
N PHE A 100 -26.50 5.80 22.91
CA PHE A 100 -27.82 6.08 22.36
C PHE A 100 -28.73 4.84 22.33
N LEU A 101 -28.20 3.69 21.92
CA LEU A 101 -28.95 2.42 21.93
C LEU A 101 -29.30 1.96 23.34
N HIS A 102 -28.39 2.16 24.30
CA HIS A 102 -28.63 1.87 25.70
C HIS A 102 -29.71 2.80 26.26
N GLU A 103 -29.62 4.11 26.01
CA GLU A 103 -30.58 5.10 26.46
C GLU A 103 -31.97 4.90 25.81
N ALA A 104 -32.01 4.54 24.52
CA ALA A 104 -33.25 4.18 23.84
C ALA A 104 -33.91 2.94 24.46
N ARG A 105 -33.12 1.92 24.81
CA ARG A 105 -33.62 0.71 25.50
C ARG A 105 -34.11 1.03 26.91
N SER A 106 -33.37 1.84 27.67
CA SER A 106 -33.78 2.29 29.00
C SER A 106 -35.04 3.16 28.97
N ARG A 107 -35.24 3.99 27.94
CA ARG A 107 -36.48 4.77 27.77
C ARG A 107 -37.66 3.89 27.38
N ASP A 108 -37.48 2.89 26.52
CA ASP A 108 -38.52 1.90 26.19
C ASP A 108 -38.94 1.09 27.42
N GLU A 109 -37.97 0.64 28.23
CA GLU A 109 -38.23 -0.06 29.50
C GLU A 109 -38.92 0.84 30.53
N ALA A 110 -38.49 2.08 30.69
CA ALA A 110 -39.14 3.06 31.58
C ALA A 110 -40.56 3.41 31.11
N GLN A 111 -40.80 3.52 29.80
CA GLN A 111 -42.13 3.80 29.26
C GLN A 111 -43.07 2.61 29.47
N LYS A 112 -42.60 1.37 29.25
CA LYS A 112 -43.36 0.15 29.57
C LYS A 112 -43.66 0.05 31.05
N PHE A 113 -42.67 0.32 31.90
CA PHE A 113 -42.85 0.33 33.35
C PHE A 113 -43.85 1.40 33.78
N CYS A 114 -43.78 2.61 33.24
CA CYS A 114 -44.71 3.70 33.57
C CYS A 114 -46.14 3.40 33.11
N ILE A 115 -46.32 2.84 31.90
CA ILE A 115 -47.64 2.41 31.42
C ILE A 115 -48.20 1.31 32.32
N GLN A 116 -47.37 0.33 32.71
CA GLN A 116 -47.78 -0.75 33.59
C GLN A 116 -48.11 -0.25 35.00
N GLN A 117 -47.32 0.68 35.56
CA GLN A 117 -47.60 1.32 36.84
C GLN A 117 -48.91 2.11 36.82
N VAL A 118 -49.16 2.88 35.77
CA VAL A 118 -50.40 3.66 35.61
C VAL A 118 -51.60 2.73 35.48
N LEU A 119 -51.46 1.62 34.77
CA LEU A 119 -52.51 0.61 34.64
C LEU A 119 -52.79 -0.08 35.99
N GLU A 120 -51.75 -0.55 36.68
CA GLU A 120 -51.87 -1.29 37.94
C GLU A 120 -52.33 -0.41 39.11
N HIS A 121 -51.75 0.79 39.26
CA HIS A 121 -52.18 1.74 40.30
C HIS A 121 -53.52 2.40 39.96
N GLY A 122 -53.77 2.73 38.70
CA GLY A 122 -55.05 3.33 38.28
C GLY A 122 -56.21 2.37 38.53
N ILE A 123 -56.07 1.11 38.11
CA ILE A 123 -57.09 0.08 38.33
C ILE A 123 -57.23 -0.22 39.83
N SER A 124 -56.13 -0.42 40.57
CA SER A 124 -56.20 -0.70 42.01
C SER A 124 -56.81 0.45 42.81
N ARG A 125 -56.53 1.70 42.45
CA ARG A 125 -57.07 2.89 43.14
C ARG A 125 -58.56 3.10 42.84
N VAL A 126 -59.00 2.83 41.61
CA VAL A 126 -60.43 2.84 41.26
C VAL A 126 -61.16 1.72 42.00
N VAL A 127 -60.60 0.51 42.04
CA VAL A 127 -61.20 -0.64 42.74
C VAL A 127 -61.28 -0.41 44.26
N THR A 128 -60.24 0.16 44.88
CA THR A 128 -60.25 0.49 46.31
C THR A 128 -61.20 1.64 46.63
N THR A 129 -61.25 2.69 45.80
CA THR A 129 -62.20 3.81 46.00
C THR A 129 -63.66 3.35 45.86
N ILE A 130 -63.96 2.45 44.91
CA ILE A 130 -65.27 1.82 44.78
C ILE A 130 -65.58 0.97 46.01
N LYS A 131 -64.61 0.16 46.48
CA LYS A 131 -64.76 -0.70 47.66
C LYS A 131 -64.98 0.12 48.95
N ASP A 132 -64.25 1.21 49.13
CA ASP A 132 -64.37 2.09 50.30
C ASP A 132 -65.65 2.93 50.25
N GLY A 133 -66.05 3.39 49.06
CA GLY A 133 -67.36 4.02 48.83
C GLY A 133 -68.52 3.08 49.15
N VAL A 134 -68.44 1.81 48.73
CA VAL A 134 -69.43 0.77 49.08
C VAL A 134 -69.46 0.51 50.58
N ASN A 135 -68.31 0.42 51.26
CA ASN A 135 -68.27 0.22 52.71
C ASN A 135 -68.79 1.43 53.51
N HIS A 136 -68.61 2.66 53.01
CA HIS A 136 -69.11 3.88 53.63
C HIS A 136 -70.64 4.06 53.46
N ILE A 137 -71.22 3.43 52.44
CA ILE A 137 -72.68 3.42 52.19
C ILE A 137 -73.44 2.65 53.28
N PHE A 138 -72.85 1.62 53.89
CA PHE A 138 -73.52 0.77 54.88
C PHE A 138 -73.53 1.34 56.33
N GLY A 139 -73.08 2.58 56.57
CA GLY A 139 -72.85 3.09 57.94
C GLY A 139 -73.70 4.27 58.47
N HIS A 140 -74.12 5.26 57.66
CA HIS A 140 -74.60 6.58 58.18
C HIS A 140 -75.66 7.29 57.26
N PRO A 141 -76.43 8.30 57.74
CA PRO A 141 -77.72 8.73 57.17
C PRO A 141 -77.64 9.61 55.89
N PRO A 142 -78.76 9.80 55.14
CA PRO A 142 -78.74 9.81 53.68
C PRO A 142 -78.47 11.16 52.98
N THR A 143 -78.39 12.30 53.68
CA THR A 143 -78.33 13.61 53.01
C THR A 143 -76.90 14.09 52.69
N HIS A 144 -75.91 13.70 53.51
CA HIS A 144 -74.49 14.06 53.29
C HIS A 144 -73.80 13.10 52.29
N GLN A 145 -74.30 11.87 52.15
CA GLN A 145 -73.78 10.84 51.25
C GLN A 145 -73.93 11.18 49.76
N VAL A 146 -75.07 11.78 49.36
CA VAL A 146 -75.34 12.09 47.95
C VAL A 146 -74.37 13.15 47.42
N VAL A 147 -74.08 14.17 48.23
CA VAL A 147 -73.13 15.24 47.87
C VAL A 147 -71.69 14.69 47.77
N GLN A 148 -71.30 13.80 48.69
CA GLN A 148 -69.98 13.17 48.68
C GLN A 148 -69.80 12.21 47.49
N LEU A 149 -70.82 11.41 47.16
CA LEU A 149 -70.81 10.52 45.99
C LEU A 149 -70.80 11.32 44.68
N GLN A 150 -71.54 12.41 44.59
CA GLN A 150 -71.48 13.32 43.44
C GLN A 150 -70.08 13.93 43.26
N GLY A 151 -69.43 14.34 44.36
CA GLY A 151 -68.05 14.81 44.35
C GLY A 151 -67.05 13.74 43.87
N GLN A 152 -67.21 12.49 44.33
CA GLN A 152 -66.35 11.38 43.92
C GLN A 152 -66.54 10.99 42.45
N VAL A 153 -67.79 10.94 41.97
CA VAL A 153 -68.08 10.68 40.54
C VAL A 153 -67.50 11.78 39.66
N HIS A 154 -67.63 13.05 40.07
CA HIS A 154 -67.04 14.16 39.33
C HIS A 154 -65.50 14.08 39.29
N HIS A 155 -64.85 13.77 40.41
CA HIS A 155 -63.41 13.57 40.48
C HIS A 155 -62.94 12.40 39.59
N LEU A 156 -63.62 11.25 39.64
CA LEU A 156 -63.31 10.10 38.80
C LEU A 156 -63.50 10.40 37.31
N TYR A 157 -64.52 11.19 36.96
CA TYR A 157 -64.74 11.62 35.59
C TYR A 157 -63.61 12.54 35.09
N GLN A 158 -63.17 13.50 35.91
CA GLN A 158 -62.02 14.34 35.60
C GLN A 158 -60.72 13.53 35.47
N GLU A 159 -60.49 12.56 36.36
CA GLU A 159 -59.32 11.69 36.33
C GLU A 159 -59.32 10.80 35.08
N LYS A 160 -60.47 10.26 34.68
CA LYS A 160 -60.64 9.53 33.42
C LYS A 160 -60.28 10.39 32.21
N MET A 161 -60.82 11.61 32.11
CA MET A 161 -60.52 12.52 30.99
C MET A 161 -59.03 12.87 30.93
N ARG A 162 -58.38 13.06 32.08
CA ARG A 162 -56.93 13.29 32.17
C ARG A 162 -56.14 12.07 31.66
N LEU A 163 -56.51 10.86 32.07
CA LEU A 163 -55.85 9.62 31.64
C LEU A 163 -56.05 9.33 30.15
N GLU A 164 -57.25 9.61 29.61
CA GLU A 164 -57.52 9.49 28.17
C GLU A 164 -56.65 10.45 27.36
N SER A 165 -56.52 11.71 27.81
CA SER A 165 -55.63 12.69 27.19
C SER A 165 -54.16 12.25 27.26
N GLN A 166 -53.70 11.73 28.41
CA GLN A 166 -52.32 11.20 28.55
C GLN A 166 -52.07 9.99 27.63
N THR A 167 -53.05 9.10 27.50
CA THR A 167 -52.95 7.92 26.63
C THR A 167 -52.85 8.33 25.16
N GLN A 168 -53.66 9.30 24.73
CA GLN A 168 -53.59 9.84 23.37
C GLN A 168 -52.23 10.49 23.08
N HIS A 169 -51.68 11.24 24.04
CA HIS A 169 -50.35 11.84 23.91
C HIS A 169 -49.26 10.76 23.75
N LEU A 170 -49.27 9.72 24.60
CA LEU A 170 -48.29 8.63 24.52
C LEU A 170 -48.37 7.84 23.21
N LEU A 171 -49.59 7.67 22.66
CA LEU A 171 -49.77 7.03 21.35
C LEU A 171 -49.18 7.88 20.22
N ALA A 172 -49.38 9.21 20.27
CA ALA A 172 -48.79 10.12 19.29
C ALA A 172 -47.25 10.15 19.38
N ASP A 173 -46.71 10.17 20.59
CA ASP A 173 -45.26 10.12 20.83
C ASP A 173 -44.65 8.81 20.32
N ASN A 174 -45.28 7.67 20.61
CA ASN A 174 -44.83 6.36 20.14
C ASN A 174 -44.85 6.30 18.61
N GLY A 175 -45.91 6.81 17.96
CA GLY A 175 -45.96 6.93 16.50
C GLY A 175 -44.82 7.78 15.93
N THR A 176 -44.49 8.89 16.59
CA THR A 176 -43.36 9.75 16.21
C THR A 176 -42.02 9.04 16.38
N MET A 177 -41.82 8.33 17.50
CA MET A 177 -40.59 7.57 17.74
C MET A 177 -40.41 6.43 16.75
N GLN A 178 -41.47 5.70 16.40
CA GLN A 178 -41.40 4.65 15.37
C GLN A 178 -40.99 5.20 14.01
N LYS A 179 -41.50 6.38 13.64
CA LYS A 179 -41.10 7.06 12.40
C LYS A 179 -39.62 7.44 12.42
N GLN A 180 -39.13 8.04 13.50
CA GLN A 180 -37.71 8.38 13.66
C GLN A 180 -36.79 7.15 13.64
N LEU A 181 -37.24 6.05 14.25
CA LEU A 181 -36.49 4.79 14.24
C LEU A 181 -36.37 4.22 12.82
N LYS A 182 -37.45 4.27 12.04
CA LYS A 182 -37.43 3.86 10.62
C LYS A 182 -36.48 4.74 9.81
N GLU A 183 -36.57 6.07 9.93
CA GLU A 183 -35.69 7.00 9.23
C GLU A 183 -34.21 6.79 9.57
N THR A 184 -33.90 6.53 10.85
CA THR A 184 -32.53 6.28 11.30
C THR A 184 -32.00 4.96 10.75
N LYS A 185 -32.84 3.91 10.70
CA LYS A 185 -32.49 2.62 10.09
C LYS A 185 -32.21 2.75 8.60
N ASP A 186 -33.00 3.54 7.88
CA ASP A 186 -32.80 3.80 6.45
C ASP A 186 -31.49 4.56 6.22
N LYS A 187 -31.19 5.58 7.03
CA LYS A 187 -29.90 6.31 7.00
C LYS A 187 -28.72 5.38 7.28
N LEU A 188 -28.83 4.51 8.28
CA LEU A 188 -27.77 3.55 8.62
C LEU A 188 -27.53 2.56 7.47
N THR A 189 -28.60 2.05 6.87
CA THR A 189 -28.50 1.12 5.72
C THR A 189 -27.81 1.79 4.54
N LYS A 190 -28.16 3.05 4.25
CA LYS A 190 -27.52 3.84 3.20
C LYS A 190 -26.03 4.07 3.48
N ALA A 191 -25.67 4.47 4.70
CA ALA A 191 -24.28 4.69 5.09
C ALA A 191 -23.44 3.40 5.04
N LEU A 192 -24.03 2.25 5.40
CA LEU A 192 -23.37 0.95 5.26
C LEU A 192 -23.13 0.58 3.80
N ALA A 193 -24.10 0.82 2.92
CA ALA A 193 -23.95 0.58 1.48
C ALA A 193 -22.88 1.49 0.86
N GLU A 194 -22.86 2.78 1.21
CA GLU A 194 -21.82 3.73 0.79
C GLU A 194 -20.43 3.30 1.27
N ARG A 195 -20.32 2.86 2.54
CA ARG A 195 -19.07 2.32 3.10
C ARG A 195 -18.60 1.07 2.36
N ASP A 196 -19.50 0.15 2.07
CA ASP A 196 -19.16 -1.10 1.40
C ASP A 196 -18.74 -0.84 -0.06
N GLU A 197 -19.36 0.12 -0.72
CA GLU A 197 -18.93 0.59 -2.04
C GLU A 197 -17.56 1.27 -1.98
N GLN A 198 -17.31 2.12 -0.99
CA GLN A 198 -15.99 2.73 -0.79
C GLN A 198 -14.91 1.67 -0.55
N ARG A 199 -15.19 0.66 0.29
CA ARG A 199 -14.26 -0.48 0.48
C ARG A 199 -14.00 -1.22 -0.83
N ARG A 200 -15.04 -1.46 -1.63
CA ARG A 200 -14.91 -2.13 -2.94
C ARG A 200 -14.01 -1.34 -3.89
N LEU A 201 -14.12 -0.01 -3.89
CA LEU A 201 -13.27 0.89 -4.67
C LEU A 201 -11.84 0.93 -4.11
N ASP A 202 -11.67 1.05 -2.80
CA ASP A 202 -10.38 1.09 -2.10
C ASP A 202 -9.59 -0.22 -2.22
N ASP A 203 -10.29 -1.37 -2.24
CA ASP A 203 -9.68 -2.69 -2.44
C ASP A 203 -9.22 -2.92 -3.88
N GLY A 204 -9.54 -1.99 -4.80
CA GLY A 204 -9.12 -1.99 -6.19
C GLY A 204 -9.71 -3.13 -7.01
N ALA A 205 -10.80 -3.75 -6.54
CA ALA A 205 -11.34 -5.00 -7.08
C ALA A 205 -11.68 -4.94 -8.59
N THR A 206 -11.93 -3.75 -9.14
CA THR A 206 -12.25 -3.61 -10.57
C THR A 206 -11.04 -3.49 -11.50
N LEU A 207 -9.85 -3.13 -10.98
CA LEU A 207 -8.63 -2.93 -11.77
C LEU A 207 -7.52 -3.93 -11.41
N ALA A 208 -7.46 -4.38 -10.16
CA ALA A 208 -6.40 -5.22 -9.61
C ALA A 208 -6.82 -6.69 -9.39
N ASP A 209 -8.04 -7.10 -9.74
CA ASP A 209 -8.46 -8.52 -9.72
C ASP A 209 -7.89 -9.34 -10.92
N SER A 210 -6.86 -8.81 -11.59
CA SER A 210 -6.03 -9.58 -12.51
C SER A 210 -5.42 -10.75 -11.74
N ALA A 211 -5.93 -11.96 -12.03
CA ALA A 211 -5.48 -13.28 -11.62
C ALA A 211 -4.46 -13.29 -10.48
N LYS A 212 -4.94 -13.53 -9.25
CA LYS A 212 -4.10 -13.76 -8.06
C LYS A 212 -3.05 -14.84 -8.37
N ALA A 213 -1.85 -14.41 -8.77
CA ALA A 213 -0.72 -15.31 -8.94
C ALA A 213 -0.35 -15.84 -7.56
N THR A 214 -0.40 -17.16 -7.39
CA THR A 214 0.07 -17.80 -6.16
C THR A 214 1.59 -17.78 -6.14
N ASP A 215 2.18 -17.81 -4.94
CA ASP A 215 3.63 -17.87 -4.75
C ASP A 215 4.25 -19.06 -5.50
N ASP A 216 3.53 -20.19 -5.61
CA ASP A 216 3.95 -21.37 -6.38
C ASP A 216 4.09 -21.07 -7.88
N VAL A 217 3.18 -20.28 -8.47
CA VAL A 217 3.25 -19.91 -9.89
C VAL A 217 4.44 -19.01 -10.13
N VAL A 218 4.65 -18.03 -9.25
CA VAL A 218 5.83 -17.14 -9.29
C VAL A 218 7.12 -17.96 -9.18
N GLN A 219 7.20 -18.86 -8.21
CA GLN A 219 8.39 -19.68 -7.99
C GLN A 219 8.65 -20.65 -9.16
N SER A 220 7.61 -21.24 -9.73
CA SER A 220 7.71 -22.10 -10.92
C SER A 220 8.24 -21.32 -12.13
N MET A 221 7.71 -20.13 -12.37
CA MET A 221 8.19 -19.27 -13.46
C MET A 221 9.63 -18.77 -13.23
N TRP A 222 9.99 -18.45 -11.99
CA TRP A 222 11.37 -18.09 -11.64
C TRP A 222 12.35 -19.24 -11.92
N LYS A 223 11.98 -20.48 -11.54
CA LYS A 223 12.76 -21.69 -11.86
C LYS A 223 12.88 -21.91 -13.37
N GLN A 224 11.80 -21.70 -14.12
CA GLN A 224 11.80 -21.80 -15.58
C GLN A 224 12.70 -20.73 -16.22
N LEU A 225 12.69 -19.50 -15.71
CA LEU A 225 13.58 -18.43 -16.16
C LEU A 225 15.04 -18.81 -15.93
N ASN A 226 15.37 -19.28 -14.73
CA ASN A 226 16.71 -19.76 -14.41
C ASN A 226 17.14 -20.90 -15.35
N TYR A 227 16.27 -21.87 -15.60
CA TYR A 227 16.55 -22.98 -16.52
C TYR A 227 16.86 -22.49 -17.93
N ASN A 228 16.05 -21.57 -18.48
CA ASN A 228 16.26 -21.04 -19.82
C ASN A 228 17.59 -20.26 -19.92
N ILE A 229 17.92 -19.46 -18.91
CA ILE A 229 19.19 -18.74 -18.82
C ILE A 229 20.37 -19.73 -18.77
N CYS A 230 20.31 -20.76 -17.92
CA CYS A 230 21.31 -21.82 -17.86
C CYS A 230 21.48 -22.54 -19.22
N SER A 231 20.37 -22.85 -19.89
CA SER A 231 20.38 -23.54 -21.18
C SER A 231 21.10 -22.71 -22.25
N LEU A 232 20.74 -21.42 -22.37
CA LEU A 232 21.39 -20.52 -23.31
C LEU A 232 22.87 -20.29 -22.97
N ALA A 233 23.22 -20.13 -21.69
CA ALA A 233 24.62 -19.98 -21.28
C ALA A 233 25.47 -21.20 -21.69
N LYS A 234 24.96 -22.41 -21.46
CA LYS A 234 25.62 -23.66 -21.88
C LYS A 234 25.72 -23.79 -23.40
N LEU A 235 24.70 -23.34 -24.14
CA LEU A 235 24.77 -23.31 -25.60
C LEU A 235 25.90 -22.39 -26.06
N LEU A 236 25.99 -21.18 -25.50
CA LEU A 236 27.01 -20.19 -25.84
C LEU A 236 28.42 -20.65 -25.44
N ALA A 237 28.57 -21.29 -24.28
CA ALA A 237 29.87 -21.75 -23.76
C ALA A 237 30.54 -22.85 -24.60
N LYS A 238 29.76 -23.61 -25.38
CA LYS A 238 30.27 -24.67 -26.28
C LYS A 238 31.06 -24.12 -27.46
N TYR A 239 30.85 -22.87 -27.83
CA TYR A 239 31.55 -22.26 -28.95
C TYR A 239 32.90 -21.69 -28.50
N SER A 240 33.86 -21.64 -29.43
CA SER A 240 35.09 -20.89 -29.23
C SER A 240 34.72 -19.41 -29.00
N HIS A 241 35.21 -18.82 -27.92
CA HIS A 241 34.84 -17.46 -27.57
C HIS A 241 35.87 -16.46 -28.10
N THR A 242 35.39 -15.32 -28.58
CA THR A 242 36.21 -14.13 -28.74
C THR A 242 36.07 -13.25 -27.52
N ARG A 243 37.14 -12.50 -27.22
CA ARG A 243 37.03 -11.41 -26.25
C ARG A 243 36.01 -10.39 -26.80
N PRO A 244 34.94 -10.04 -26.05
CA PRO A 244 33.98 -9.05 -26.51
C PRO A 244 34.67 -7.74 -26.84
N ALA A 245 34.34 -7.16 -28.00
CA ALA A 245 34.87 -5.86 -28.43
C ALA A 245 34.07 -4.69 -27.85
N ASP A 246 32.75 -4.87 -27.69
CA ASP A 246 31.78 -3.89 -27.21
C ASP A 246 32.03 -3.48 -25.74
N GLU A 247 32.05 -2.18 -25.44
CA GLU A 247 32.31 -1.69 -24.08
C GLU A 247 31.16 -1.97 -23.12
N ILE A 248 29.90 -1.99 -23.58
CA ILE A 248 28.75 -2.31 -22.73
C ILE A 248 28.87 -3.77 -22.25
N THR A 249 29.17 -4.70 -23.15
CA THR A 249 29.44 -6.10 -22.77
C THR A 249 30.60 -6.21 -21.79
N LYS A 250 31.70 -5.48 -22.01
CA LYS A 250 32.85 -5.50 -21.08
C LYS A 250 32.47 -4.94 -19.72
N GLU A 251 31.68 -3.88 -19.65
CA GLU A 251 31.29 -3.26 -18.38
C GLU A 251 30.41 -4.20 -17.54
N ARG A 252 29.41 -4.83 -18.16
CA ARG A 252 28.62 -5.90 -17.50
C ARG A 252 29.48 -7.06 -17.02
N LEU A 253 30.49 -7.46 -17.79
CA LEU A 253 31.42 -8.51 -17.36
C LEU A 253 32.33 -8.05 -16.20
N ARG A 254 32.76 -6.79 -16.21
CA ARG A 254 33.55 -6.18 -15.10
C ARG A 254 32.72 -6.08 -13.82
N SER A 255 31.42 -5.79 -13.91
CA SER A 255 30.54 -5.70 -12.74
C SER A 255 30.28 -7.05 -12.08
N ILE A 256 30.43 -8.16 -12.83
CA ILE A 256 30.40 -9.53 -12.29
C ILE A 256 31.72 -9.85 -11.57
N VAL A 257 32.83 -9.69 -12.29
CA VAL A 257 34.16 -10.07 -11.80
C VAL A 257 35.27 -9.34 -12.55
N SER A 258 36.19 -8.71 -11.82
CA SER A 258 37.28 -7.90 -12.42
C SER A 258 38.20 -8.72 -13.35
N GLY A 259 38.35 -10.02 -13.09
CA GLY A 259 39.13 -10.98 -13.89
C GLY A 259 38.33 -11.72 -14.97
N TRP A 260 37.18 -11.20 -15.41
CA TRP A 260 36.25 -11.90 -16.31
C TRP A 260 36.89 -12.48 -17.57
N SER A 261 37.89 -11.82 -18.16
CA SER A 261 38.50 -12.29 -19.41
C SER A 261 39.24 -13.61 -19.25
N ARG A 262 39.81 -13.86 -18.06
CA ARG A 262 40.47 -15.13 -17.74
C ARG A 262 39.43 -16.22 -17.51
N LEU A 263 38.36 -15.91 -16.78
CA LEU A 263 37.31 -16.87 -16.45
C LEU A 263 36.45 -17.26 -17.65
N LEU A 264 36.25 -16.34 -18.62
CA LEU A 264 35.60 -16.67 -19.89
C LEU A 264 36.48 -17.61 -20.75
N GLY A 265 37.80 -17.50 -20.60
CA GLY A 265 38.81 -18.39 -21.16
C GLY A 265 38.71 -19.83 -20.66
N ASP A 266 38.45 -19.95 -19.36
CA ASP A 266 38.44 -21.20 -18.60
C ASP A 266 37.17 -22.02 -18.88
N GLU A 267 37.31 -23.25 -19.36
CA GLU A 267 36.18 -24.12 -19.72
C GLU A 267 35.27 -24.45 -18.53
N ASP A 268 35.83 -24.50 -17.32
CA ASP A 268 35.09 -24.86 -16.10
C ASP A 268 34.26 -23.69 -15.55
N PHE A 269 34.57 -22.45 -15.94
CA PHE A 269 33.90 -21.24 -15.44
C PHE A 269 33.13 -20.46 -16.52
N ARG A 270 33.35 -20.78 -17.79
CA ARG A 270 32.80 -20.03 -18.93
C ARG A 270 31.29 -19.96 -18.89
N ASP A 271 30.61 -21.07 -18.64
CA ASP A 271 29.15 -21.12 -18.59
C ASP A 271 28.60 -20.27 -17.43
N PHE A 272 29.22 -20.32 -16.24
CA PHE A 272 28.84 -19.47 -15.11
C PHE A 272 29.02 -17.98 -15.37
N VAL A 273 30.10 -17.57 -16.05
CA VAL A 273 30.30 -16.16 -16.42
C VAL A 273 29.23 -15.69 -17.42
N ILE A 274 28.91 -16.51 -18.43
CA ILE A 274 27.86 -16.19 -19.41
C ILE A 274 26.48 -16.18 -18.74
N GLN A 275 26.22 -17.12 -17.82
CA GLN A 275 24.98 -17.18 -17.06
C GLN A 275 24.79 -15.91 -16.21
N SER A 276 25.84 -15.46 -15.53
CA SER A 276 25.86 -14.22 -14.75
C SER A 276 25.56 -13.00 -15.63
N TYR A 277 26.16 -12.96 -16.83
CA TYR A 277 25.91 -11.90 -17.81
C TYR A 277 24.45 -11.84 -18.25
N LEU A 278 23.84 -13.00 -18.54
CA LEU A 278 22.43 -13.08 -18.93
C LEU A 278 21.50 -12.66 -17.80
N TRP A 279 21.81 -12.98 -16.55
CA TRP A 279 21.04 -12.52 -15.40
C TRP A 279 21.12 -11.00 -15.22
N ILE A 280 22.31 -10.40 -15.32
CA ILE A 280 22.47 -8.93 -15.28
C ILE A 280 21.68 -8.26 -16.40
N LEU A 281 21.73 -8.82 -17.61
CA LEU A 281 20.94 -8.32 -18.72
C LEU A 281 19.44 -8.35 -18.42
N VAL A 282 18.92 -9.46 -17.88
CA VAL A 282 17.50 -9.55 -17.51
C VAL A 282 17.16 -8.55 -16.42
N ASP A 283 18.03 -8.38 -15.43
CA ASP A 283 17.85 -7.46 -14.32
C ASP A 283 17.77 -6.01 -14.79
N GLU A 284 18.81 -5.52 -15.47
CA GLU A 284 18.88 -4.14 -16.00
C GLU A 284 17.72 -3.85 -16.98
N GLN A 285 17.50 -4.75 -17.94
CA GLN A 285 16.61 -4.45 -19.06
C GLN A 285 15.14 -4.71 -18.75
N VAL A 286 14.85 -5.64 -17.83
CA VAL A 286 13.47 -6.02 -17.47
C VAL A 286 13.13 -5.60 -16.06
N PHE A 287 13.83 -6.07 -15.02
CA PHE A 287 13.41 -5.82 -13.63
C PHE A 287 13.62 -4.36 -13.20
N ASP A 288 14.74 -3.74 -13.58
CA ASP A 288 14.97 -2.31 -13.40
C ASP A 288 14.20 -1.48 -14.44
N GLY A 289 14.01 -2.03 -15.64
CA GLY A 289 13.17 -1.48 -16.69
C GLY A 289 13.85 -0.41 -17.56
N GLU A 290 15.19 -0.43 -17.68
CA GLU A 290 15.96 0.57 -18.44
C GLU A 290 15.49 0.75 -19.91
N CYS A 291 14.99 -0.32 -20.54
CA CYS A 291 14.56 -0.27 -21.94
C CYS A 291 13.11 0.16 -22.15
N GLY A 292 12.34 0.45 -21.08
CA GLY A 292 10.95 0.90 -21.20
C GLY A 292 10.01 -0.06 -21.92
N VAL A 293 10.34 -1.36 -21.97
CA VAL A 293 9.56 -2.38 -22.69
C VAL A 293 8.11 -2.46 -22.19
N TRP A 294 7.91 -2.26 -20.90
CA TRP A 294 6.61 -2.25 -20.23
C TRP A 294 6.37 -0.88 -19.60
N GLY A 295 5.30 -0.21 -20.01
CA GLY A 295 4.94 1.12 -19.51
C GLY A 295 5.88 2.26 -19.92
N GLY A 296 6.87 2.03 -20.79
CA GLY A 296 7.86 3.04 -21.16
C GLY A 296 8.66 3.56 -19.95
N ASP A 297 9.07 4.83 -20.03
CA ASP A 297 9.75 5.52 -18.93
C ASP A 297 8.91 5.56 -17.64
N HIS A 298 7.58 5.54 -17.74
CA HIS A 298 6.69 5.53 -16.57
C HIS A 298 6.78 4.22 -15.79
N GLY A 299 6.95 3.09 -16.49
CA GLY A 299 7.18 1.78 -15.87
C GLY A 299 8.48 1.76 -15.07
N HIS A 300 9.56 2.28 -15.65
CA HIS A 300 10.86 2.42 -14.98
C HIS A 300 10.77 3.31 -13.74
N HIS A 301 10.11 4.47 -13.82
CA HIS A 301 9.93 5.35 -12.66
C HIS A 301 9.09 4.70 -11.55
N LEU A 302 8.04 3.95 -11.91
CA LEU A 302 7.23 3.23 -10.93
C LEU A 302 8.06 2.18 -10.18
N LYS A 303 8.91 1.45 -10.89
CA LYS A 303 9.84 0.46 -10.30
C LYS A 303 10.89 1.10 -9.42
N SER A 304 11.51 2.17 -9.89
CA SER A 304 12.49 2.95 -9.10
C SER A 304 11.88 3.46 -7.80
N MET A 305 10.63 3.95 -7.86
CA MET A 305 9.90 4.37 -6.66
C MET A 305 9.60 3.20 -5.73
N ARG A 306 9.25 2.02 -6.27
CA ARG A 306 9.03 0.80 -5.51
C ARG A 306 10.26 0.38 -4.73
N GLU A 307 11.41 0.30 -5.39
CA GLU A 307 12.66 -0.07 -4.73
C GLU A 307 13.05 0.96 -3.66
N ALA A 308 12.88 2.25 -3.91
CA ALA A 308 13.12 3.29 -2.90
C ALA A 308 12.22 3.10 -1.66
N ILE A 309 10.91 2.87 -1.83
CA ILE A 309 9.97 2.68 -0.72
C ILE A 309 10.29 1.40 0.06
N ILE A 310 10.65 0.31 -0.62
CA ILE A 310 11.08 -0.93 0.02
C ILE A 310 12.35 -0.68 0.84
N GLY A 311 13.31 0.08 0.30
CA GLY A 311 14.54 0.46 0.99
C GLY A 311 14.33 1.34 2.23
N PHE A 312 13.32 2.22 2.23
CA PHE A 312 12.97 3.06 3.38
C PHE A 312 12.23 2.33 4.50
N THR A 313 11.67 1.15 4.23
CA THR A 313 10.88 0.45 5.24
C THR A 313 11.79 -0.40 6.13
N PRO A 314 11.93 -0.09 7.43
CA PRO A 314 12.82 -0.85 8.30
C PRO A 314 12.36 -2.31 8.39
N ALA A 315 13.29 -3.24 8.22
CA ALA A 315 13.05 -4.69 8.27
C ALA A 315 12.47 -5.18 9.61
N THR A 316 12.61 -4.37 10.66
CA THR A 316 11.97 -4.56 11.95
C THR A 316 11.15 -3.31 12.22
N GLY A 317 9.83 -3.44 12.26
CA GLY A 317 8.95 -2.32 12.55
C GLY A 317 9.29 -1.75 13.92
N THR A 318 9.93 -0.58 13.98
CA THR A 318 10.07 0.18 15.22
C THR A 318 8.66 0.50 15.71
N PRO A 319 8.26 0.05 16.91
CA PRO A 319 6.94 0.35 17.43
C PRO A 319 6.76 1.88 17.53
N GLY A 320 5.85 2.44 16.74
CA GLY A 320 5.50 3.87 16.79
C GLY A 320 5.98 4.72 15.60
N ALA A 321 6.73 4.16 14.65
CA ALA A 321 7.03 4.86 13.39
C ALA A 321 5.84 4.73 12.42
N THR A 322 5.26 5.86 12.01
CA THR A 322 4.23 6.00 10.97
C THR A 322 4.79 5.75 9.57
N THR A 323 5.54 4.66 9.40
CA THR A 323 5.95 4.20 8.08
C THR A 323 4.70 3.66 7.40
N PRO A 324 4.37 4.10 6.17
CA PRO A 324 3.32 3.46 5.38
C PRO A 324 3.60 1.96 5.39
N SER A 325 2.63 1.16 5.84
CA SER A 325 2.88 -0.27 5.90
C SER A 325 3.19 -0.77 4.48
N LEU A 326 4.17 -1.66 4.33
CA LEU A 326 4.53 -2.26 3.03
C LEU A 326 3.33 -2.80 2.27
N ARG A 327 2.27 -3.17 3.00
CA ARG A 327 0.98 -3.58 2.45
C ARG A 327 0.29 -2.46 1.64
N HIS A 328 0.27 -1.23 2.15
CA HIS A 328 -0.30 -0.08 1.41
C HIS A 328 0.54 0.24 0.17
N ALA A 329 1.87 0.23 0.30
CA ALA A 329 2.77 0.41 -0.82
C ALA A 329 2.55 -0.66 -1.90
N ALA A 330 2.53 -1.94 -1.53
CA ALA A 330 2.28 -3.05 -2.46
C ALA A 330 0.94 -2.92 -3.18
N ARG A 331 -0.12 -2.53 -2.46
CA ARG A 331 -1.44 -2.27 -3.07
C ARG A 331 -1.38 -1.12 -4.08
N TRP A 332 -0.73 -0.01 -3.72
CA TRP A 332 -0.59 1.15 -4.60
C TRP A 332 0.19 0.79 -5.86
N PHE A 333 1.29 0.04 -5.75
CA PHE A 333 2.05 -0.46 -6.90
C PHE A 333 1.23 -1.40 -7.77
N ALA A 334 0.46 -2.31 -7.18
CA ALA A 334 -0.43 -3.19 -7.93
C ALA A 334 -1.46 -2.41 -8.76
N GLN A 335 -2.08 -1.37 -8.17
CA GLN A 335 -3.02 -0.49 -8.85
C GLN A 335 -2.33 0.33 -9.95
N GLY A 336 -1.17 0.92 -9.65
CA GLY A 336 -0.37 1.68 -10.63
C GLY A 336 0.08 0.81 -11.79
N SER A 337 0.50 -0.44 -11.52
CA SER A 337 0.87 -1.43 -12.53
C SER A 337 -0.32 -1.79 -13.43
N ALA A 338 -1.51 -2.01 -12.86
CA ALA A 338 -2.73 -2.27 -13.64
C ALA A 338 -3.11 -1.08 -14.52
N PHE A 339 -2.96 0.15 -14.00
CA PHE A 339 -3.16 1.38 -14.76
C PHE A 339 -2.18 1.49 -15.94
N LEU A 340 -0.88 1.28 -15.71
CA LEU A 340 0.13 1.33 -16.78
C LEU A 340 -0.12 0.25 -17.85
N GLU A 341 -0.49 -0.97 -17.45
CA GLU A 341 -0.83 -2.04 -18.40
C GLU A 341 -2.04 -1.65 -19.26
N HIS A 342 -3.05 -1.01 -18.68
CA HIS A 342 -4.26 -0.61 -19.41
C HIS A 342 -3.99 0.50 -20.44
N PHE A 343 -3.23 1.54 -20.06
CA PHE A 343 -3.04 2.73 -20.90
C PHE A 343 -1.82 2.67 -21.82
N LEU A 344 -0.71 2.08 -21.35
CA LEU A 344 0.56 2.08 -22.08
C LEU A 344 0.91 0.68 -22.61
N GLY A 345 0.58 -0.36 -21.84
CA GLY A 345 0.86 -1.75 -22.23
C GLY A 345 2.34 -2.00 -22.55
N ASN A 346 2.58 -2.84 -23.55
CA ASN A 346 3.95 -3.20 -23.97
C ASN A 346 4.33 -2.55 -25.29
N ASP A 347 5.53 -1.99 -25.31
CA ASP A 347 6.15 -1.56 -26.56
C ASP A 347 6.78 -2.77 -27.26
N LYS A 348 5.99 -3.37 -28.17
CA LYS A 348 6.43 -4.50 -29.00
C LYS A 348 7.61 -4.14 -29.90
N LYS A 349 7.80 -2.87 -30.26
CA LYS A 349 8.92 -2.43 -31.09
C LYS A 349 10.18 -2.36 -30.23
N ALA A 350 10.13 -1.67 -29.10
CA ALA A 350 11.23 -1.61 -28.15
C ALA A 350 11.68 -3.02 -27.73
N PHE A 351 10.74 -3.94 -27.50
CA PHE A 351 11.04 -5.34 -27.20
C PHE A 351 11.84 -6.04 -28.32
N ARG A 352 11.41 -5.90 -29.58
CA ARG A 352 12.12 -6.50 -30.72
C ARG A 352 13.50 -5.89 -30.92
N ASP A 353 13.63 -4.58 -30.72
CA ASP A 353 14.88 -3.85 -30.84
C ASP A 353 15.87 -4.27 -29.75
N LEU A 354 15.38 -4.46 -28.51
CA LEU A 354 16.14 -5.03 -27.39
C LEU A 354 16.64 -6.44 -27.71
N VAL A 355 15.75 -7.36 -28.08
CA VAL A 355 16.10 -8.75 -28.44
C VAL A 355 17.16 -8.77 -29.55
N THR A 356 16.98 -7.95 -30.59
CA THR A 356 17.91 -7.90 -31.72
C THR A 356 19.28 -7.34 -31.33
N THR A 357 19.29 -6.30 -30.50
CA THR A 357 20.52 -5.65 -30.04
C THR A 357 21.31 -6.56 -29.12
N GLU A 358 20.65 -7.19 -28.17
CA GLU A 358 21.29 -8.09 -27.21
C GLU A 358 21.70 -9.43 -27.85
N ALA A 359 20.89 -10.00 -28.75
CA ALA A 359 21.31 -11.18 -29.51
C ALA A 359 22.58 -10.90 -30.31
N ARG A 360 22.71 -9.70 -30.90
CA ARG A 360 23.94 -9.27 -31.59
C ARG A 360 25.14 -9.19 -30.64
N ARG A 361 24.97 -8.69 -29.41
CA ARG A 361 26.03 -8.69 -28.39
C ARG A 361 26.41 -10.11 -27.99
N LEU A 362 25.43 -10.99 -27.84
CA LEU A 362 25.66 -12.39 -27.48
C LEU A 362 26.44 -13.17 -28.55
N LYS A 363 26.33 -12.80 -29.83
CA LYS A 363 27.17 -13.39 -30.89
C LYS A 363 28.67 -13.27 -30.60
N SER A 364 29.11 -12.24 -29.87
CA SER A 364 30.54 -12.08 -29.55
C SER A 364 31.10 -13.19 -28.65
N PHE A 365 30.24 -13.94 -27.97
CA PHE A 365 30.63 -15.11 -27.19
C PHE A 365 30.79 -16.37 -28.05
N CYS A 366 30.38 -16.35 -29.32
CA CYS A 366 30.40 -17.52 -30.20
C CYS A 366 31.09 -17.24 -31.53
N LEU A 367 32.26 -17.83 -31.76
CA LEU A 367 32.84 -18.01 -33.09
C LEU A 367 32.15 -19.19 -33.77
N VAL A 368 31.02 -18.92 -34.42
CA VAL A 368 30.33 -19.93 -35.22
C VAL A 368 30.98 -19.98 -36.60
N SER A 369 31.22 -21.19 -37.12
CA SER A 369 31.65 -21.39 -38.52
C SER A 369 30.62 -20.76 -39.47
N GLU A 370 31.07 -20.14 -40.57
CA GLU A 370 30.20 -19.42 -41.52
C GLU A 370 29.02 -20.27 -42.01
N ASN A 371 29.22 -21.59 -42.14
CA ASN A 371 28.20 -22.53 -42.61
C ASN A 371 27.07 -22.80 -41.61
N SER A 372 27.21 -22.43 -40.33
CA SER A 372 26.18 -22.61 -39.30
C SER A 372 25.79 -21.31 -38.58
N ALA A 373 26.35 -20.17 -39.01
CA ALA A 373 26.16 -18.87 -38.38
C ALA A 373 24.69 -18.42 -38.36
N ASP A 374 23.95 -18.62 -39.45
CA ASP A 374 22.55 -18.21 -39.56
C ASP A 374 21.63 -18.99 -38.61
N GLN A 375 21.85 -20.31 -38.51
CA GLN A 375 21.07 -21.17 -37.63
C GLN A 375 21.38 -20.88 -36.15
N ALA A 376 22.66 -20.65 -35.83
CA ALA A 376 23.06 -20.27 -34.48
C ALA A 376 22.50 -18.89 -34.08
N ASP A 377 22.52 -17.89 -34.98
CA ASP A 377 21.92 -16.58 -34.73
C ASP A 377 20.42 -16.71 -34.44
N LYS A 378 19.71 -17.45 -35.28
CA LYS A 378 18.28 -17.69 -35.09
C LYS A 378 18.01 -18.34 -33.74
N SER A 379 18.79 -19.37 -33.37
CA SER A 379 18.64 -20.05 -32.09
C SER A 379 18.89 -19.12 -30.90
N ILE A 380 20.00 -18.36 -30.91
CA ILE A 380 20.33 -17.40 -29.83
C ILE A 380 19.21 -16.37 -29.67
N ARG A 381 18.71 -15.85 -30.79
CA ARG A 381 17.64 -14.84 -30.78
C ARG A 381 16.33 -15.38 -30.21
N GLU A 382 15.90 -16.57 -30.60
CA GLU A 382 14.64 -17.17 -30.10
C GLU A 382 14.75 -17.57 -28.62
N GLU A 383 15.90 -18.11 -28.19
CA GLU A 383 16.14 -18.43 -26.77
C GLU A 383 16.16 -17.16 -25.92
N LEU A 384 16.87 -16.11 -26.36
CA LEU A 384 16.91 -14.82 -25.67
C LEU A 384 15.52 -14.17 -25.61
N LYS A 385 14.76 -14.21 -26.72
CA LYS A 385 13.39 -13.73 -26.75
C LYS A 385 12.53 -14.47 -25.71
N THR A 386 12.65 -15.79 -25.64
CA THR A 386 11.91 -16.62 -24.68
C THR A 386 12.26 -16.25 -23.23
N ILE A 387 13.54 -16.02 -22.94
CA ILE A 387 14.01 -15.53 -21.62
C ILE A 387 13.38 -14.18 -21.29
N LEU A 388 13.46 -13.21 -22.20
CA LEU A 388 12.95 -11.85 -21.97
C LEU A 388 11.41 -11.79 -21.87
N GLU A 389 10.68 -12.58 -22.66
CA GLU A 389 9.21 -12.69 -22.54
C GLU A 389 8.80 -13.26 -21.18
N LEU A 390 9.51 -14.30 -20.71
CA LEU A 390 9.24 -14.91 -19.41
C LEU A 390 9.58 -13.96 -18.25
N ALA A 391 10.72 -13.27 -18.34
CA ALA A 391 11.11 -12.26 -17.36
C ALA A 391 10.10 -11.10 -17.31
N LEU A 392 9.63 -10.62 -18.46
CA LEU A 392 8.64 -9.55 -18.54
C LEU A 392 7.30 -9.97 -17.91
N LYS A 393 6.91 -11.24 -18.10
CA LYS A 393 5.70 -11.78 -17.48
C LYS A 393 5.85 -11.88 -15.96
N LEU A 394 7.01 -12.32 -15.47
CA LEU A 394 7.35 -12.34 -14.04
C LEU A 394 7.33 -10.93 -13.43
N ASP A 395 7.97 -9.98 -14.10
CA ASP A 395 8.05 -8.59 -13.68
C ASP A 395 6.65 -7.96 -13.53
N ARG A 396 5.75 -8.19 -14.49
CA ARG A 396 4.34 -7.76 -14.36
C ARG A 396 3.62 -8.44 -13.20
N MET A 397 3.91 -9.71 -12.92
CA MET A 397 3.37 -10.38 -11.73
C MET A 397 3.91 -9.75 -10.45
N PHE A 398 5.18 -9.36 -10.40
CA PHE A 398 5.79 -8.70 -9.24
C PHE A 398 5.18 -7.33 -8.99
N MET A 399 4.97 -6.56 -10.06
CA MET A 399 4.42 -5.21 -9.99
C MET A 399 2.91 -5.20 -9.75
N GLY A 400 2.18 -6.18 -10.30
CA GLY A 400 0.74 -6.33 -10.13
C GLY A 400 0.30 -7.03 -8.84
N SER A 401 1.24 -7.57 -8.06
CA SER A 401 0.91 -8.31 -6.83
C SER A 401 0.76 -7.42 -5.61
N LYS A 402 -0.15 -7.83 -4.71
CA LYS A 402 -0.28 -7.25 -3.35
C LYS A 402 0.81 -7.79 -2.39
N ALA A 403 1.59 -8.79 -2.82
CA ALA A 403 2.82 -9.23 -2.16
C ALA A 403 4.04 -8.60 -2.84
N LEU A 404 5.08 -8.30 -2.06
CA LEU A 404 6.30 -7.69 -2.58
C LEU A 404 7.33 -8.78 -2.87
N PHE A 405 7.62 -8.95 -4.15
CA PHE A 405 8.73 -9.76 -4.65
C PHE A 405 9.94 -8.86 -4.92
N VAL A 406 11.13 -9.25 -4.46
CA VAL A 406 12.33 -8.41 -4.60
C VAL A 406 13.46 -9.26 -5.15
N VAL A 407 13.88 -8.92 -6.37
CA VAL A 407 15.07 -9.54 -6.96
C VAL A 407 16.29 -8.92 -6.27
N ARG A 408 17.09 -9.74 -5.59
CA ARG A 408 18.27 -9.29 -4.86
C ARG A 408 19.50 -10.03 -5.30
N TRP A 409 20.47 -9.28 -5.79
CA TRP A 409 21.84 -9.74 -5.85
C TRP A 409 22.41 -9.85 -4.42
N PRO A 410 23.23 -10.87 -4.12
CA PRO A 410 23.94 -10.93 -2.86
C PRO A 410 24.70 -9.62 -2.62
N ALA A 411 24.44 -8.97 -1.47
CA ALA A 411 25.07 -7.69 -1.15
C ALA A 411 26.60 -7.78 -1.30
N ASP A 412 27.21 -6.69 -1.79
CA ASP A 412 28.64 -6.56 -2.12
C ASP A 412 29.12 -7.19 -3.44
N THR A 413 28.27 -7.74 -4.31
CA THR A 413 28.70 -8.15 -5.67
C THR A 413 29.31 -7.00 -6.48
N HIS A 414 28.85 -5.77 -6.25
CA HIS A 414 29.30 -4.57 -6.97
C HIS A 414 30.15 -3.61 -6.14
N ASN A 415 30.41 -3.92 -4.85
CA ASN A 415 31.32 -3.13 -4.03
C ASN A 415 32.63 -3.90 -3.79
N PRO A 416 33.69 -3.65 -4.56
CA PRO A 416 34.92 -4.45 -4.56
C PRO A 416 35.74 -4.34 -3.27
N THR A 417 35.31 -3.52 -2.30
CA THR A 417 36.08 -3.20 -1.10
C THR A 417 35.96 -4.26 0.01
N LYS A 418 34.94 -5.13 -0.03
CA LYS A 418 34.78 -6.21 0.95
C LYS A 418 34.56 -7.55 0.24
N PRO A 419 35.37 -8.58 0.56
CA PRO A 419 35.14 -9.91 0.01
C PRO A 419 33.80 -10.46 0.53
N LEU A 420 32.94 -10.88 -0.40
CA LEU A 420 31.70 -11.58 -0.09
C LEU A 420 32.03 -12.96 0.46
N HIS A 421 31.43 -13.33 1.60
CA HIS A 421 31.62 -14.64 2.22
C HIS A 421 30.42 -15.54 1.97
N PHE A 422 30.69 -16.83 1.82
CA PHE A 422 29.67 -17.83 1.54
C PHE A 422 28.72 -17.98 2.73
N ASN A 423 27.42 -17.84 2.46
CA ASN A 423 26.37 -18.06 3.43
C ASN A 423 25.43 -19.15 2.93
N LYS A 424 25.54 -20.36 3.51
CA LYS A 424 24.74 -21.53 3.14
C LYS A 424 23.21 -21.33 3.26
N ASN A 425 22.75 -20.34 4.03
CA ASN A 425 21.33 -20.07 4.20
C ASN A 425 20.77 -19.15 3.10
N MET A 426 21.64 -18.46 2.36
CA MET A 426 21.27 -17.43 1.37
C MET A 426 21.84 -17.73 -0.03
N MET A 427 22.77 -18.67 -0.14
CA MET A 427 23.53 -18.95 -1.36
C MET A 427 23.64 -20.46 -1.58
N GLU A 428 23.61 -20.84 -2.85
CA GLU A 428 23.99 -22.17 -3.33
C GLU A 428 25.37 -22.07 -3.98
N ALA A 429 26.29 -22.97 -3.60
CA ALA A 429 27.60 -23.02 -4.23
C ALA A 429 27.53 -23.87 -5.50
N LEU A 430 27.93 -23.30 -6.64
CA LEU A 430 27.92 -23.98 -7.93
C LEU A 430 29.27 -24.62 -8.28
N ALA A 431 30.37 -23.98 -7.85
CA ALA A 431 31.72 -24.47 -8.04
C ALA A 431 32.60 -24.08 -6.84
N TRP A 432 33.46 -24.99 -6.39
CA TRP A 432 34.39 -24.75 -5.29
C TRP A 432 35.66 -25.61 -5.42
N ASP A 433 36.81 -25.01 -5.08
CA ASP A 433 38.10 -25.71 -5.10
C ASP A 433 38.39 -26.45 -3.78
N LYS A 434 37.68 -26.11 -2.70
CA LYS A 434 37.91 -26.58 -1.33
C LYS A 434 36.60 -26.69 -0.56
N ASP A 435 36.62 -27.47 0.52
CA ASP A 435 35.48 -27.60 1.42
C ASP A 435 34.95 -26.23 1.88
N LEU A 436 33.64 -26.07 1.77
CA LEU A 436 32.96 -24.80 2.03
C LEU A 436 32.77 -24.57 3.54
N SER A 437 33.09 -23.35 3.97
CA SER A 437 32.84 -22.86 5.32
C SER A 437 32.26 -21.45 5.27
N HIS A 438 31.83 -20.93 6.41
CA HIS A 438 31.39 -19.53 6.53
C HIS A 438 32.52 -18.51 6.26
N GLN A 439 33.78 -18.96 6.21
CA GLN A 439 34.95 -18.14 5.87
C GLN A 439 35.33 -18.24 4.39
N SER A 440 34.69 -19.14 3.63
CA SER A 440 34.97 -19.29 2.21
C SER A 440 34.53 -18.03 1.47
N GLN A 441 35.44 -17.46 0.70
CA GLN A 441 35.17 -16.28 -0.12
C GLN A 441 34.44 -16.68 -1.40
N VAL A 442 33.38 -15.95 -1.71
CA VAL A 442 32.64 -16.05 -2.96
C VAL A 442 33.45 -15.31 -4.04
N ARG A 443 33.77 -16.00 -5.14
CA ARG A 443 34.49 -15.37 -6.26
C ARG A 443 33.61 -14.39 -7.03
N PHE A 444 32.38 -14.78 -7.33
CA PHE A 444 31.34 -13.96 -7.93
C PHE A 444 29.97 -14.65 -7.76
N ALA A 445 28.87 -13.91 -7.85
CA ALA A 445 27.52 -14.45 -7.83
C ALA A 445 27.04 -14.73 -9.26
N VAL A 446 26.37 -15.86 -9.45
CA VAL A 446 25.91 -16.30 -10.79
C VAL A 446 24.48 -15.85 -11.11
N SER A 447 23.63 -15.77 -10.09
CA SER A 447 22.23 -15.37 -10.24
C SER A 447 21.77 -14.59 -9.00
N PRO A 448 20.74 -13.74 -9.14
CA PRO A 448 20.07 -13.12 -8.00
C PRO A 448 19.17 -14.13 -7.27
N ALA A 449 18.73 -13.74 -6.06
CA ALA A 449 17.69 -14.40 -5.30
C ALA A 449 16.34 -13.65 -5.47
N LEU A 450 15.23 -14.36 -5.25
CA LEU A 450 13.86 -13.81 -5.26
C LEU A 450 13.29 -13.70 -3.84
#